data_AF-A0A2U8E3Y6-F1
#
_entry.id   AF-A0A2U8E3Y6-F1
#
_cell.length_a   1.000
_cell.length_b   1.000
_cell.length_c   1.000
_cell.angle_alpha   90.00
_cell.angle_beta   90.00
_cell.angle_gamma   90.00
#
_symmetry.space_group_name_H-M   'P 1'
#
loop_
_entity.id
_entity.type
_entity.pdbx_description
1 polymer ?
#
loop_
_entity_poly.entity_id
_entity_poly.type
_entity_poly.pdbx_seq_one_letter_code
_entity_poly.pdbx_strand_id
1 'polypeptide(L)'
;MKTEIIISADAPTKHSAASAISEINRLHAEAQRLVGESRSSLDAALTAAWRAGKLLIAEKASIRRHAGRGAWLPWLKTCFHGGVRTAQRYMQFARRVDSPDALCGLGLRQAYLRLGISMSSKTSPDSQRARPLKRPTHAMLAAKLIRLLRNRKHNGSRLGSLIHPSPELDTLYTLLGELYESTKHV
;
A
#
# COMPACT_ATOMS: atom_id res chain seq x y z
N MET A 1 -24.99 22.27 -82.18
CA MET A 1 -24.72 23.12 -81.00
C MET A 1 -23.76 22.37 -80.10
N LYS A 2 -22.52 22.84 -80.01
CA LYS A 2 -21.39 22.17 -79.36
C LYS A 2 -21.04 23.02 -78.15
N THR A 3 -21.42 22.58 -76.96
CA THR A 3 -21.10 23.25 -75.70
C THR A 3 -19.73 22.79 -75.23
N GLU A 4 -18.74 23.64 -75.46
CA GLU A 4 -17.43 23.55 -74.80
C GLU A 4 -17.60 24.01 -73.35
N ILE A 5 -17.28 23.14 -72.39
CA ILE A 5 -17.11 23.52 -70.99
C ILE A 5 -15.61 23.64 -70.76
N ILE A 6 -15.15 24.89 -70.66
CA ILE A 6 -13.79 25.29 -70.33
C ILE A 6 -13.67 25.37 -68.79
N ILE A 7 -12.73 24.58 -68.27
CA ILE A 7 -11.79 24.84 -67.16
C ILE A 7 -12.38 25.37 -65.83
N SER A 8 -12.25 24.55 -64.79
CA SER A 8 -11.68 24.99 -63.50
C SER A 8 -11.08 23.79 -62.79
N ALA A 9 -9.81 23.52 -63.09
CA ALA A 9 -8.96 22.70 -62.25
C ALA A 9 -8.54 23.57 -61.05
N ASP A 10 -9.41 23.61 -60.04
CA ASP A 10 -9.04 24.15 -58.73
C ASP A 10 -8.05 23.18 -58.08
N ALA A 11 -6.86 23.69 -57.75
CA ALA A 11 -5.79 22.94 -57.13
C ALA A 11 -5.60 23.42 -55.68
N PRO A 12 -6.15 22.72 -54.67
CA PRO A 12 -5.93 23.09 -53.28
C PRO A 12 -5.26 21.94 -52.52
N THR A 13 -3.94 21.74 -52.65
CA THR A 13 -3.29 20.68 -51.84
C THR A 13 -1.92 21.03 -51.28
N LYS A 14 -1.08 21.83 -51.97
CA LYS A 14 0.31 22.05 -51.50
C LYS A 14 0.42 22.99 -50.29
N HIS A 15 -0.35 24.07 -50.23
CA HIS A 15 -0.30 25.02 -49.10
C HIS A 15 -0.98 24.47 -47.84
N SER A 16 -2.07 23.71 -47.98
CA SER A 16 -2.74 23.04 -46.85
C SER A 16 -1.86 21.94 -46.25
N ALA A 17 -1.19 21.13 -47.08
CA ALA A 17 -0.27 20.10 -46.59
C ALA A 17 1.00 20.70 -45.95
N ALA A 18 1.59 21.76 -46.53
CA ALA A 18 2.73 22.45 -45.93
C ALA A 18 2.37 23.14 -44.60
N SER A 19 1.15 23.70 -44.50
CA SER A 19 0.60 24.25 -43.26
C SER A 19 0.38 23.16 -42.20
N ALA A 20 -0.19 22.01 -42.59
CA ALA A 20 -0.39 20.88 -41.69
C ALA A 20 0.94 20.31 -41.17
N ILE A 21 1.95 20.15 -42.04
CA ILE A 21 3.29 19.68 -41.63
C ILE A 21 3.94 20.67 -40.65
N SER A 22 3.83 21.97 -40.91
CA SER A 22 4.36 23.01 -40.02
C SER A 22 3.67 22.99 -38.66
N GLU A 23 2.34 22.80 -38.64
CA GLU A 23 1.56 22.71 -37.41
C GLU A 23 1.87 21.42 -36.63
N ILE A 24 2.04 20.29 -37.31
CA ILE A 24 2.47 19.03 -36.69
C ILE A 24 3.84 19.21 -36.02
N ASN A 25 4.79 19.84 -36.70
CA ASN A 25 6.12 20.09 -36.15
C ASN A 25 6.08 21.07 -34.96
N ARG A 26 5.23 22.10 -35.03
CA ARG A 26 4.98 23.04 -33.91
C ARG A 26 4.43 22.31 -32.69
N LEU A 27 3.38 21.50 -32.87
CA LEU A 27 2.77 20.71 -31.80
C LEU A 27 3.73 19.65 -31.24
N HIS A 28 4.56 19.05 -32.09
CA HIS A 28 5.60 18.10 -31.64
C HIS A 28 6.65 18.79 -30.76
N ALA A 29 7.15 19.95 -31.18
CA ALA A 29 8.08 20.75 -30.38
C ALA A 29 7.46 21.17 -29.04
N GLU A 30 6.19 21.57 -29.04
CA GLU A 30 5.45 21.90 -27.83
C GLU A 30 5.28 20.69 -26.90
N ALA A 31 4.96 19.52 -27.45
CA ALA A 31 4.88 18.28 -26.69
C ALA A 31 6.23 17.91 -26.06
N GLN A 32 7.34 18.06 -26.78
CA GLN A 32 8.68 17.81 -26.22
C GLN A 32 9.00 18.77 -25.06
N ARG A 33 8.66 20.06 -25.20
CA ARG A 33 8.83 21.05 -24.13
C ARG A 33 8.04 20.66 -22.87
N LEU A 34 6.76 20.32 -23.03
CA LEU A 34 5.90 19.89 -21.92
C LEU A 34 6.39 18.62 -21.25
N VAL A 35 6.94 17.66 -22.02
CA VAL A 35 7.56 16.45 -21.46
C VAL A 35 8.78 16.80 -20.61
N GLY A 36 9.64 17.73 -21.06
CA GLY A 36 10.79 18.20 -20.29
C GLY A 36 10.40 18.88 -18.97
N GLU A 37 9.42 19.76 -19.00
CA GLU A 37 8.87 20.43 -17.81
C GLU A 37 8.21 19.45 -16.83
N SER A 38 7.47 18.48 -17.36
CA SER A 38 6.84 17.43 -16.58
C SER A 38 7.88 16.57 -15.86
N ARG A 39 8.92 16.11 -16.57
CA ARG A 39 10.02 15.33 -15.98
C ARG A 39 10.72 16.10 -14.85
N SER A 40 11.08 17.34 -15.11
CA SER A 40 11.71 18.21 -14.10
C SER A 40 10.83 18.36 -12.84
N SER A 41 9.53 18.52 -13.03
CA SER A 41 8.57 18.61 -11.91
C SER A 41 8.44 17.30 -11.14
N LEU A 42 8.47 16.15 -11.83
CA LEU A 42 8.44 14.83 -11.19
C LEU A 42 9.71 14.58 -10.36
N ASP A 43 10.88 14.93 -10.89
CA ASP A 43 12.16 14.77 -10.20
C ASP A 43 12.24 15.66 -8.95
N ALA A 44 11.76 16.90 -9.05
CA ALA A 44 11.64 17.81 -7.91
C ALA A 44 10.71 17.24 -6.83
N ALA A 45 9.55 16.70 -7.22
CA ALA A 45 8.60 16.09 -6.29
C ALA A 45 9.19 14.84 -5.61
N LEU A 46 9.93 14.02 -6.35
CA LEU A 46 10.57 12.81 -5.83
C LEU A 46 11.68 13.16 -4.83
N THR A 47 12.51 14.15 -5.16
CA THR A 47 13.55 14.68 -4.27
C THR A 47 12.95 15.26 -3.00
N ALA A 48 11.88 16.04 -3.10
CA ALA A 48 11.18 16.60 -1.95
C ALA A 48 10.60 15.49 -1.04
N ALA A 49 9.95 14.47 -1.62
CA ALA A 49 9.42 13.33 -0.87
C ALA A 49 10.52 12.55 -0.15
N TRP A 50 11.67 12.35 -0.79
CA TRP A 50 12.84 11.70 -0.18
C TRP A 50 13.39 12.52 1.00
N ARG A 51 13.61 13.83 0.80
CA ARG A 51 14.08 14.73 1.87
C ARG A 51 13.12 14.78 3.05
N ALA A 52 11.82 14.90 2.78
CA ALA A 52 10.79 14.83 3.81
C ALA A 52 10.84 13.51 4.59
N GLY A 53 11.06 12.39 3.90
CA GLY A 53 11.26 11.08 4.51
C GLY A 53 12.44 11.01 5.47
N LYS A 54 13.59 11.57 5.09
CA LYS A 54 14.79 11.66 5.94
C LYS A 54 14.53 12.49 7.20
N LEU A 55 13.90 13.66 7.04
CA LEU A 55 13.54 14.54 8.17
C LEU A 55 12.56 13.86 9.12
N LEU A 56 11.52 13.19 8.59
CA LEU A 56 10.56 12.43 9.41
C LEU A 56 11.22 11.30 10.21
N ILE A 57 12.24 10.64 9.67
CA ILE A 57 13.01 9.62 10.39
C ILE A 57 13.80 10.24 11.55
N ALA A 58 14.51 11.34 11.29
CA ALA A 58 15.27 12.05 12.30
C ALA A 58 14.35 12.57 13.43
N GLU A 59 13.22 13.18 13.07
CA GLU A 59 12.27 13.75 14.01
C GLU A 59 11.59 12.66 14.84
N LYS A 60 11.24 11.51 14.23
CA LYS A 60 10.72 10.36 14.98
C LYS A 60 11.71 9.85 16.02
N ALA A 61 13.00 9.86 15.70
CA ALA A 61 14.04 9.47 16.65
C ALA A 61 14.20 10.53 17.76
N SER A 62 14.09 11.82 17.43
CA SER A 62 14.10 12.91 18.40
C SER A 62 12.93 12.81 19.38
N ILE A 63 11.70 12.70 18.88
CA ILE A 63 10.49 12.59 19.70
C ILE A 63 10.52 11.36 20.60
N ARG A 64 11.05 10.24 20.10
CA ARG A 64 11.20 9.04 20.92
C ARG A 64 12.15 9.26 22.10
N ARG A 65 13.20 10.08 21.95
CA ARG A 65 14.15 10.42 23.02
C ARG A 65 13.54 11.40 24.03
N HIS A 66 12.81 12.41 23.57
CA HIS A 66 12.30 13.49 24.43
C HIS A 66 10.93 13.17 25.07
N ALA A 67 10.02 12.53 24.34
CA ALA A 67 8.62 12.35 24.74
C ALA A 67 8.16 10.87 24.78
N GLY A 68 9.07 9.93 24.53
CA GLY A 68 8.84 8.49 24.73
C GLY A 68 8.10 7.74 23.60
N ARG A 69 7.81 6.45 23.85
CA ARG A 69 7.23 5.48 22.91
C ARG A 69 5.70 5.69 22.76
N GLY A 70 5.26 6.87 22.34
CA GLY A 70 3.83 7.14 22.13
C GLY A 70 3.53 8.51 21.53
N ALA A 71 4.43 9.48 21.76
CA ALA A 71 4.27 10.86 21.33
C ALA A 71 4.35 11.08 19.80
N TRP A 72 4.86 10.11 19.03
CA TRP A 72 5.02 10.25 17.58
C TRP A 72 3.69 10.47 16.84
N LEU A 73 2.64 9.70 17.16
CA LEU A 73 1.36 9.81 16.44
C LEU A 73 0.62 11.11 16.74
N PRO A 74 0.51 11.58 18.01
CA PRO A 74 -0.01 12.91 18.30
C PRO A 74 0.79 14.02 17.61
N TRP A 75 2.12 13.99 17.71
CA TRP A 75 2.98 14.99 17.05
C TRP A 75 2.75 15.04 15.55
N LEU A 76 2.67 13.88 14.89
CA LEU A 76 2.48 13.81 13.45
C LEU A 76 1.13 14.40 13.02
N LYS A 77 0.08 14.27 13.84
CA LYS A 77 -1.23 14.88 13.55
C LYS A 77 -1.22 16.40 13.66
N THR A 78 -0.40 16.95 14.53
CA THR A 78 -0.33 18.41 14.78
C THR A 78 0.65 19.10 13.85
N CYS A 79 1.80 18.48 13.56
CA CYS A 79 2.91 19.13 12.87
C CYS A 79 3.05 18.75 11.39
N PHE A 80 2.45 17.65 10.93
CA PHE A 80 2.54 17.20 9.55
C PHE A 80 1.20 17.30 8.84
N HIS A 81 1.16 18.07 7.74
CA HIS A 81 -0.03 18.30 6.94
C HIS A 81 -0.54 17.05 6.20
N GLY A 82 0.30 16.03 6.05
CA GLY A 82 -0.09 14.77 5.43
C GLY A 82 -0.63 13.75 6.44
N GLY A 83 -1.21 12.66 5.92
CA GLY A 83 -1.64 11.55 6.76
C GLY A 83 -0.48 10.68 7.26
N VAL A 84 -0.72 9.90 8.31
CA VAL A 84 0.23 8.91 8.87
C VAL A 84 0.80 7.99 7.78
N ARG A 85 -0.04 7.57 6.83
CA ARG A 85 0.38 6.71 5.72
C ARG A 85 1.31 7.41 4.75
N THR A 86 1.09 8.69 4.47
CA THR A 86 1.98 9.50 3.62
C THR A 86 3.34 9.63 4.27
N ALA A 87 3.39 9.96 5.57
CA ALA A 87 4.64 10.01 6.32
C ALA A 87 5.37 8.66 6.29
N GLN A 88 4.65 7.55 6.53
CA GLN A 88 5.23 6.21 6.46
C GLN A 88 5.80 5.89 5.07
N ARG A 89 5.12 6.29 3.99
CA ARG A 89 5.62 6.11 2.61
C ARG A 89 6.89 6.90 2.37
N TYR A 90 6.93 8.18 2.74
CA TYR A 90 8.15 9.00 2.64
C TYR A 90 9.30 8.41 3.46
N MET A 91 9.03 7.96 4.68
CA MET A 91 10.06 7.30 5.50
C MET A 91 10.53 5.96 4.91
N GLN A 92 9.64 5.14 4.36
CA GLN A 92 10.02 3.88 3.69
C GLN A 92 10.83 4.16 2.42
N PHE A 93 10.42 5.19 1.67
CA PHE A 93 11.11 5.65 0.48
C PHE A 93 12.56 6.04 0.80
N ALA A 94 12.75 6.93 1.78
CA ALA A 94 14.06 7.39 2.23
C ALA A 94 14.94 6.32 2.89
N ARG A 95 14.38 5.16 3.27
CA ARG A 95 15.13 4.01 3.80
C ARG A 95 15.62 3.05 2.73
N ARG A 96 14.88 2.95 1.62
CA ARG A 96 15.16 2.00 0.54
C ARG A 96 16.04 2.60 -0.54
N VAL A 97 16.16 3.93 -0.56
CA VAL A 97 16.84 4.68 -1.62
C VAL A 97 17.90 5.58 -0.98
N ASP A 98 19.15 5.36 -1.35
CA ASP A 98 20.28 6.16 -0.86
C ASP A 98 20.40 7.51 -1.60
N SER A 99 20.13 7.53 -2.92
CA SER A 99 20.04 8.77 -3.72
C SER A 99 18.76 8.80 -4.57
N PRO A 100 18.00 9.92 -4.59
CA PRO A 100 16.82 10.08 -5.43
C PRO A 100 17.13 9.97 -6.94
N ASP A 101 18.38 10.16 -7.34
CA ASP A 101 18.81 10.13 -8.75
C ASP A 101 18.60 8.75 -9.39
N ALA A 102 18.64 7.68 -8.60
CA ALA A 102 18.40 6.32 -9.06
C ALA A 102 16.97 6.09 -9.59
N LEU A 103 16.05 7.01 -9.30
CA LEU A 103 14.65 6.98 -9.73
C LEU A 103 14.28 8.23 -10.54
N CYS A 104 15.29 8.97 -11.03
CA CYS A 104 15.11 10.12 -11.92
C CYS A 104 14.30 9.73 -13.17
N GLY A 105 13.38 10.61 -13.59
CA GLY A 105 12.46 10.40 -14.69
C GLY A 105 11.23 9.54 -14.35
N LEU A 106 11.12 9.00 -13.13
CA LEU A 106 9.92 8.30 -12.67
C LEU A 106 9.00 9.22 -11.87
N GLY A 107 7.69 9.07 -12.09
CA GLY A 107 6.72 9.68 -11.20
C GLY A 107 6.72 9.01 -9.82
N LEU A 108 6.31 9.74 -8.78
CA LEU A 108 6.25 9.25 -7.40
C LEU A 108 5.52 7.90 -7.26
N ARG A 109 4.43 7.71 -8.00
CA ARG A 109 3.67 6.46 -8.05
C ARG A 109 4.50 5.30 -8.61
N GLN A 110 5.22 5.53 -9.70
CA GLN A 110 6.08 4.52 -10.34
C GLN A 110 7.27 4.18 -9.44
N ALA A 111 7.88 5.19 -8.82
CA ALA A 111 8.95 5.01 -7.84
C ALA A 111 8.49 4.10 -6.68
N TYR A 112 7.30 4.34 -6.12
CA TYR A 112 6.74 3.48 -5.07
C TYR A 112 6.44 2.07 -5.55
N LEU A 113 5.89 1.89 -6.75
CA LEU A 113 5.64 0.55 -7.31
C LEU A 113 6.94 -0.22 -7.51
N ARG A 114 7.97 0.42 -8.07
CA ARG A 114 9.30 -0.17 -8.28
C ARG A 114 9.93 -0.61 -6.96
N LEU A 115 9.69 0.16 -5.90
CA LEU A 115 10.16 -0.15 -4.56
C LEU A 115 9.26 -1.12 -3.80
N GLY A 116 8.11 -1.53 -4.34
CA GLY A 116 7.13 -2.36 -3.64
C GLY A 116 6.48 -1.66 -2.43
N ILE A 117 6.34 -0.33 -2.47
CA ILE A 117 5.63 0.46 -1.46
C ILE A 117 4.16 0.53 -1.88
N SER A 118 3.26 -0.06 -1.07
CA SER A 118 1.84 -0.13 -1.41
C SER A 118 1.19 1.26 -1.43
N MET A 119 0.69 1.63 -2.61
CA MET A 119 0.00 2.87 -2.91
C MET A 119 -1.47 2.89 -2.49
N SER A 120 -2.01 1.79 -1.95
CA SER A 120 -3.45 1.61 -1.67
C SER A 120 -4.09 2.89 -1.09
N SER A 121 -4.88 3.55 -1.94
CA SER A 121 -5.73 4.67 -1.60
C SER A 121 -6.93 4.10 -0.85
N LYS A 122 -7.17 4.62 0.35
CA LYS A 122 -8.27 4.13 1.19
C LYS A 122 -9.59 4.73 0.72
N THR A 123 -10.13 4.18 -0.36
CA THR A 123 -11.59 4.18 -0.59
C THR A 123 -11.93 2.90 -1.35
N SER A 124 -11.91 1.78 -0.63
CA SER A 124 -12.77 0.66 -0.98
C SER A 124 -13.76 0.52 0.17
N PRO A 125 -15.08 0.47 -0.08
CA PRO A 125 -16.09 0.20 0.95
C PRO A 125 -15.90 -1.19 1.60
N ASP A 126 -14.96 -1.99 1.08
CA ASP A 126 -14.61 -3.32 1.55
C ASP A 126 -13.82 -3.36 2.87
N SER A 127 -13.42 -2.21 3.44
CA SER A 127 -12.81 -2.20 4.79
C SER A 127 -13.78 -2.57 5.94
N GLN A 128 -15.06 -2.87 5.62
CA GLN A 128 -15.98 -3.59 6.51
C GLN A 128 -15.99 -5.12 6.30
N ARG A 129 -15.43 -5.66 5.20
CA ARG A 129 -15.39 -7.10 4.92
C ARG A 129 -14.05 -7.72 5.29
N ALA A 130 -13.79 -7.74 6.59
CA ALA A 130 -13.11 -8.84 7.27
C ALA A 130 -12.99 -8.45 8.75
N ARG A 131 -14.13 -8.30 9.43
CA ARG A 131 -14.11 -8.75 10.83
C ARG A 131 -13.64 -10.21 10.74
N PRO A 132 -12.54 -10.62 11.39
CA PRO A 132 -12.25 -12.04 11.48
C PRO A 132 -13.53 -12.65 12.04
N LEU A 133 -14.17 -13.53 11.25
CA LEU A 133 -15.35 -14.28 11.71
C LEU A 133 -14.99 -14.75 13.11
N LYS A 134 -15.76 -14.31 14.12
CA LYS A 134 -15.52 -14.71 15.52
C LYS A 134 -15.33 -16.21 15.47
N ARG A 135 -14.12 -16.69 15.75
CA ARG A 135 -13.80 -18.10 15.65
C ARG A 135 -14.86 -18.83 16.48
N PRO A 136 -15.56 -19.82 15.92
CA PRO A 136 -16.62 -20.46 16.66
C PRO A 136 -16.04 -21.03 17.96
N THR A 137 -16.83 -20.98 19.03
CA THR A 137 -16.39 -21.27 20.41
C THR A 137 -15.69 -22.63 20.51
N HIS A 138 -16.18 -23.65 19.80
CA HIS A 138 -15.56 -24.97 19.73
C HIS A 138 -14.13 -24.93 19.13
N ALA A 139 -13.86 -24.10 18.13
CA ALA A 139 -12.53 -23.97 17.52
C ALA A 139 -11.54 -23.29 18.47
N MET A 140 -12.00 -22.36 19.30
CA MET A 140 -11.17 -21.75 20.35
C MET A 140 -10.86 -22.74 21.48
N LEU A 141 -11.84 -23.55 21.90
CA LEU A 141 -11.66 -24.57 22.92
C LEU A 141 -10.72 -25.69 22.43
N ALA A 142 -10.89 -26.17 21.20
CA ALA A 142 -10.00 -27.15 20.58
C ALA A 142 -8.55 -26.64 20.50
N ALA A 143 -8.34 -25.38 20.11
CA ALA A 143 -7.00 -24.79 20.07
C ALA A 143 -6.36 -24.68 21.47
N LYS A 144 -7.15 -24.37 22.51
CA LYS A 144 -6.67 -24.38 23.90
C LYS A 144 -6.29 -25.79 24.35
N LEU A 145 -7.11 -26.80 24.04
CA LEU A 145 -6.86 -28.20 24.39
C LEU A 145 -5.58 -28.72 23.71
N ILE A 146 -5.39 -28.45 22.41
CA ILE A 146 -4.17 -28.79 21.66
C ILE A 146 -2.93 -28.15 22.31
N ARG A 147 -3.04 -26.88 22.75
CA ARG A 147 -1.94 -26.19 23.43
C ARG A 147 -1.62 -26.82 24.79
N LEU A 148 -2.63 -27.17 25.59
CA LEU A 148 -2.45 -27.83 26.89
C LEU A 148 -1.82 -29.22 26.73
N LEU A 149 -2.29 -30.02 25.78
CA LEU A 149 -1.73 -31.34 25.48
C LEU A 149 -0.27 -31.23 24.99
N ARG A 150 0.04 -30.25 24.14
CA ARG A 150 1.42 -30.02 23.66
C ARG A 150 2.37 -29.57 24.77
N ASN A 151 1.91 -28.66 25.65
CA ASN A 151 2.68 -28.25 26.81
C ASN A 151 2.89 -29.40 27.81
N ARG A 152 1.89 -30.28 27.99
CA ARG A 152 2.01 -31.48 28.84
C ARG A 152 2.98 -32.50 28.27
N LYS A 153 3.02 -32.69 26.94
CA LYS A 153 4.03 -33.55 26.29
C LYS A 153 5.45 -33.05 26.50
N HIS A 154 5.66 -31.73 26.45
CA HIS A 154 6.97 -31.12 26.73
C HIS A 154 7.36 -31.13 28.21
N ASN A 155 6.40 -30.96 29.12
CA ASN A 155 6.66 -30.97 30.57
C ASN A 155 6.66 -32.38 31.18
N GLY A 156 6.06 -33.36 30.52
CA GLY A 156 5.97 -34.76 30.96
C GLY A 156 7.29 -35.52 30.90
N SER A 157 8.32 -34.99 30.21
CA SER A 157 9.69 -35.53 30.31
C SER A 157 10.41 -35.13 31.60
N ARG A 158 9.85 -34.22 32.42
CA ARG A 158 10.49 -33.75 33.66
C ARG A 158 9.80 -34.19 34.95
N LEU A 159 8.57 -34.68 34.91
CA LEU A 159 7.85 -35.16 36.09
C LEU A 159 7.13 -36.45 35.74
N GLY A 160 7.75 -37.57 36.14
CA GLY A 160 7.08 -38.86 36.14
C GLY A 160 5.80 -38.80 36.96
N SER A 161 4.78 -39.52 36.48
CA SER A 161 3.62 -39.97 37.27
C SER A 161 2.83 -38.88 38.00
N LEU A 162 1.89 -38.25 37.30
CA LEU A 162 0.63 -37.82 37.93
C LEU A 162 -0.53 -38.35 37.11
N ILE A 163 -1.00 -39.53 37.53
CA ILE A 163 -2.25 -40.18 37.14
C ILE A 163 -3.38 -39.41 37.83
N HIS A 164 -3.57 -38.15 37.48
CA HIS A 164 -4.83 -37.46 37.74
C HIS A 164 -5.19 -36.66 36.48
N PRO A 165 -6.35 -36.93 35.86
CA PRO A 165 -6.85 -36.07 34.81
C PRO A 165 -7.03 -34.68 35.44
N SER A 166 -6.33 -33.68 34.88
CA SER A 166 -6.52 -32.30 35.34
C SER A 166 -8.01 -31.96 35.22
N PRO A 167 -8.66 -31.45 36.27
CA PRO A 167 -10.10 -31.13 36.24
C PRO A 167 -10.43 -30.14 35.12
N GLU A 168 -9.46 -29.33 34.70
CA GLU A 168 -9.57 -28.43 33.55
C GLU A 168 -9.71 -29.15 32.21
N LEU A 169 -9.08 -30.32 32.03
CA LEU A 169 -9.20 -31.11 30.80
C LEU A 169 -10.59 -31.72 30.72
N ASP A 170 -11.08 -32.29 31.82
CA ASP A 170 -12.42 -32.89 31.90
C ASP A 170 -13.50 -31.84 31.59
N THR A 171 -13.37 -30.66 32.20
CA THR A 171 -14.28 -29.53 31.95
C THR A 171 -14.27 -29.10 30.48
N LEU A 172 -13.10 -29.08 29.83
CA LEU A 172 -12.99 -28.72 28.41
C LEU A 172 -13.53 -29.81 27.48
N TYR A 173 -13.39 -31.09 27.82
CA TYR A 173 -13.96 -32.20 27.06
C TYR A 173 -15.49 -32.20 27.15
N THR A 174 -16.06 -32.02 28.33
CA THR A 174 -17.52 -31.94 28.53
C THR A 174 -18.13 -30.77 27.77
N LEU A 175 -17.57 -29.57 27.89
CA LEU A 175 -18.04 -28.38 27.17
C LEU A 175 -17.95 -28.52 25.64
N LEU A 176 -16.95 -29.24 25.13
CA LEU A 176 -16.79 -29.47 23.69
C LEU A 176 -17.78 -30.54 23.18
N GLY A 177 -18.09 -31.55 24.00
CA GLY A 177 -19.12 -32.54 23.73
C GLY A 177 -20.53 -31.95 23.68
N GLU A 178 -20.89 -31.12 24.66
CA GLU A 178 -22.18 -30.42 24.70
C GLU A 178 -22.39 -29.51 23.49
N LEU A 179 -21.35 -28.76 23.09
CA LEU A 179 -21.41 -27.91 21.91
C LEU A 179 -21.49 -28.69 20.60
N TYR A 180 -20.88 -29.88 20.53
CA TYR A 180 -20.95 -30.74 19.35
C TYR A 180 -22.32 -31.38 19.17
N GLU A 181 -22.92 -31.90 20.25
CA GLU A 181 -24.28 -32.45 20.23
C GLU A 181 -25.33 -31.34 19.97
N SER A 182 -25.12 -30.13 20.47
CA SER A 182 -25.98 -28.98 20.17
C SER A 182 -25.92 -28.56 18.69
N THR A 183 -24.81 -28.82 17.98
CA THR A 183 -24.69 -28.57 16.53
C THR A 183 -25.22 -29.70 15.62
N LYS A 184 -25.54 -30.89 16.16
CA LYS A 184 -26.14 -32.00 15.40
C LYS A 184 -27.66 -31.90 15.23
N HIS A 185 -28.33 -31.10 16.06
CA HIS A 185 -29.79 -30.95 16.08
C HIS A 185 -30.30 -29.69 15.32
N VAL A 186 -29.49 -29.15 14.40
CA VAL A 186 -29.85 -28.09 13.45
C VAL A 186 -29.69 -28.64 12.04
#